data_AF-A0A1X1TYB3-F1
#
_entry.id   AF-A0A1X1TYB3-F1
#
_cell.length_a   1.000
_cell.length_b   1.000
_cell.length_c   1.000
_cell.angle_alpha   90.00
_cell.angle_beta   90.00
_cell.angle_gamma   90.00
#
_symmetry.space_group_name_H-M   'P 1'
#
loop_
_entity.id
_entity.type
_entity.pdbx_description
1 polymer ?
#
loop_
_entity_poly.entity_id
_entity_poly.type
_entity_poly.pdbx_seq_one_letter_code
_entity_poly.pdbx_strand_id
1 'polypeptide(L)'
;MTYGLATRSPQRLAADPSRVVTRLFVPGQEGFEHQESRAGQVLRRILALDEDEARSSLDDVVARFDGRHRDLVGTFGRHARELADRLDPQRELSEVRMLLLGATFTSEYAIEGAALCNPSIVAHPDQAGTRAGGLRFIMSVRGIGEGHRSSIGFRTGIVDASGRATIDDLSPFATVGAASATLLDAAVFRSELARLDDAGEATGYVLDGLGDRFTRTELDQRLAELETHLSTRGRARETISAIRAIAARTYAVRFPDAIPLSERVLCPSMDAERAGMEDARFVRFTDDDGTLRWLATYTAYSGSHISQQLLETTDFRSFTSTPIVGRAAANKGLALFPRRIRGRFAAMSRADRESNAIAYSDHLSVWPSAVPVQRPAQAWEALQLGNCGPPIETEAGWLVLTHGVGPMRTYRIGAILLDLDDPTRMVGRLREPLLSPAGDEQDGYVPNVIYSCGALVHADTLVLPYGIGDSAIGIATVPLPELLAALCD
;
A
#
# COMPACT_ATOMS: atom_id res chain seq x y z
N MET A 1 6.63 17.64 -31.21
CA MET A 1 6.92 18.45 -30.00
C MET A 1 5.91 18.06 -28.94
N THR A 2 6.31 17.56 -27.76
CA THR A 2 5.37 17.10 -26.71
C THR A 2 4.94 18.21 -25.73
N TYR A 3 5.55 19.40 -25.83
CA TYR A 3 5.16 20.56 -25.03
C TYR A 3 3.70 20.93 -25.30
N GLY A 4 2.85 20.76 -24.29
CA GLY A 4 1.43 21.15 -24.34
C GLY A 4 0.41 20.01 -24.43
N LEU A 5 0.82 18.74 -24.49
CA LEU A 5 -0.13 17.61 -24.53
C LEU A 5 -0.92 17.46 -23.22
N ALA A 6 -0.27 17.72 -22.08
CA ALA A 6 -0.89 17.56 -20.76
C ALA A 6 -1.53 18.86 -20.26
N THR A 7 -2.81 18.78 -19.90
CA THR A 7 -3.57 19.86 -19.27
C THR A 7 -3.72 19.59 -17.78
N ARG A 8 -3.28 20.52 -16.93
CA ARG A 8 -3.44 20.40 -15.47
C ARG A 8 -4.84 20.82 -15.03
N SER A 9 -5.43 20.04 -14.14
CA SER A 9 -6.61 20.44 -13.39
C SER A 9 -6.21 21.42 -12.28
N PRO A 10 -7.05 22.41 -11.95
CA PRO A 10 -6.82 23.26 -10.77
C PRO A 10 -7.01 22.51 -9.43
N GLN A 11 -7.57 21.30 -9.44
CA GLN A 11 -7.75 20.48 -8.25
C GLN A 11 -6.41 20.07 -7.65
N ARG A 12 -6.24 20.35 -6.36
CA ARG A 12 -5.09 19.89 -5.56
C ARG A 12 -5.56 19.29 -4.25
N LEU A 13 -4.99 18.14 -3.90
CA LEU A 13 -5.19 17.48 -2.63
C LEU A 13 -3.92 17.68 -1.80
N ALA A 14 -4.07 18.29 -0.63
CA ALA A 14 -3.00 18.44 0.35
C ALA A 14 -3.16 17.43 1.50
N ALA A 15 -2.12 17.29 2.30
CA ALA A 15 -2.18 16.58 3.57
C ALA A 15 -3.19 17.25 4.52
N ASP A 16 -4.03 16.45 5.17
CA ASP A 16 -5.01 16.90 6.16
C ASP A 16 -4.67 16.36 7.56
N PRO A 17 -4.06 17.18 8.45
CA PRO A 17 -3.71 16.74 9.80
C PRO A 17 -4.93 16.49 10.70
N SER A 18 -6.13 16.87 10.29
CA SER A 18 -7.36 16.58 11.03
C SER A 18 -7.81 15.12 10.88
N ARG A 19 -7.36 14.43 9.83
CA ARG A 19 -7.66 13.01 9.61
C ARG A 19 -6.82 12.15 10.53
N VAL A 20 -7.46 11.71 11.61
CA VAL A 20 -6.82 10.96 12.69
C VAL A 20 -7.44 9.59 12.87
N VAL A 21 -6.61 8.66 13.34
CA VAL A 21 -7.07 7.35 13.83
C VAL A 21 -6.64 7.21 15.29
N THR A 22 -7.35 6.39 16.05
CA THR A 22 -6.95 6.03 17.42
C THR A 22 -5.88 4.94 17.40
N ARG A 23 -4.97 5.00 18.38
CA ARG A 23 -3.97 3.96 18.66
C ARG A 23 -3.85 3.73 20.14
N LEU A 24 -3.56 2.49 20.53
CA LEU A 24 -3.12 2.21 21.88
C LEU A 24 -1.74 2.86 22.10
N PHE A 25 -1.62 3.60 23.19
CA PHE A 25 -0.43 4.32 23.61
C PHE A 25 -0.08 3.89 25.03
N VAL A 26 1.03 3.16 25.18
CA VAL A 26 1.51 2.66 26.48
C VAL A 26 2.83 3.32 26.85
N PRO A 27 2.83 4.32 27.75
CA PRO A 27 4.04 5.03 28.17
C PRO A 27 5.14 4.09 28.67
N GLY A 28 6.37 4.30 28.21
CA GLY A 28 7.54 3.50 28.58
C GLY A 28 7.85 2.34 27.63
N GLN A 29 7.00 2.08 26.64
CA GLN A 29 7.37 1.22 25.49
C GLN A 29 7.94 2.01 24.30
N GLU A 30 8.16 3.31 24.46
CA GLU A 30 8.68 4.23 23.44
C GLU A 30 10.21 4.15 23.24
N GLY A 31 10.90 3.20 23.90
CA GLY A 31 12.32 2.94 23.69
C GLY A 31 13.28 3.84 24.50
N PHE A 32 12.77 4.66 25.41
CA PHE A 32 13.58 5.49 26.30
C PHE A 32 13.30 5.11 27.78
N GLU A 33 14.34 4.54 28.40
CA GLU A 33 14.53 4.29 29.85
C GLU A 33 13.93 3.01 30.48
N HIS A 34 14.79 2.28 31.18
CA HIS A 34 14.49 1.16 32.08
C HIS A 34 14.27 1.69 33.52
N GLN A 35 13.08 2.21 33.81
CA GLN A 35 12.60 2.39 35.19
C GLN A 35 11.12 2.05 35.25
N GLU A 36 10.58 1.74 36.44
CA GLU A 36 9.21 1.28 36.69
C GLU A 36 8.21 1.74 35.62
N SER A 37 7.49 0.79 35.01
CA SER A 37 6.57 1.07 33.90
C SER A 37 5.70 2.29 34.22
N ARG A 38 5.99 3.43 33.56
CA ARG A 38 5.23 4.69 33.69
C ARG A 38 3.73 4.44 33.54
N ALA A 39 3.36 3.48 32.70
CA ALA A 39 1.99 2.97 32.58
C ALA A 39 1.40 2.48 33.91
N GLY A 40 2.15 1.75 34.74
CA GLY A 40 1.70 1.28 36.06
C GLY A 40 1.43 2.42 37.04
N GLN A 41 2.21 3.51 36.98
CA GLN A 41 1.93 4.71 37.79
C GLN A 41 0.66 5.43 37.31
N VAL A 42 0.45 5.52 36.00
CA VAL A 42 -0.77 6.10 35.40
C VAL A 42 -2.01 5.27 35.78
N LEU A 43 -1.93 3.93 35.65
CA LEU A 43 -2.99 3.02 36.08
C LEU A 43 -3.38 3.26 37.54
N ARG A 44 -2.40 3.34 38.45
CA ARG A 44 -2.66 3.61 39.88
C ARG A 44 -3.41 4.92 40.12
N ARG A 45 -3.10 5.99 39.36
CA ARG A 45 -3.78 7.29 39.49
C ARG A 45 -5.24 7.19 39.05
N ILE A 46 -5.52 6.56 37.92
CA ILE A 46 -6.90 6.35 37.43
C ILE A 46 -7.71 5.47 38.40
N LEU A 47 -7.07 4.44 38.95
CA LEU A 47 -7.69 3.54 39.93
C LEU A 47 -7.93 4.18 41.32
N ALA A 48 -7.33 5.34 41.59
CA ALA A 48 -7.48 6.09 42.85
C ALA A 48 -8.56 7.17 42.78
N LEU A 49 -9.05 7.51 41.58
CA LEU A 49 -10.17 8.45 41.39
C LEU A 49 -11.46 7.87 41.98
N ASP A 50 -12.27 8.75 42.57
CA ASP A 50 -13.65 8.39 42.91
C ASP A 50 -14.51 8.23 41.63
N GLU A 51 -15.74 7.73 41.78
CA GLU A 51 -16.61 7.47 40.61
C GLU A 51 -17.07 8.75 39.89
N ASP A 52 -17.27 9.84 40.63
CA ASP A 52 -17.76 11.09 40.05
C ASP A 52 -16.65 11.82 39.30
N GLU A 53 -15.43 11.81 39.84
CA GLU A 53 -14.21 12.25 39.16
C GLU A 53 -13.95 11.44 37.89
N ALA A 54 -14.07 10.11 37.97
CA ALA A 54 -13.87 9.23 36.82
C ALA A 54 -14.92 9.47 35.72
N ARG A 55 -16.19 9.64 36.10
CA ARG A 55 -17.27 9.94 35.15
C ARG A 55 -17.08 11.30 34.48
N SER A 56 -16.84 12.34 35.28
CA SER A 56 -16.58 13.70 34.76
C SER A 56 -15.40 13.73 33.79
N SER A 57 -14.33 13.01 34.12
CA SER A 57 -13.14 12.90 33.25
C SER A 57 -13.45 12.16 31.94
N LEU A 58 -14.23 11.08 31.99
CA LEU A 58 -14.64 10.34 30.79
C LEU A 58 -15.55 11.20 29.90
N ASP A 59 -16.51 11.90 30.50
CA ASP A 59 -17.46 12.75 29.78
C ASP A 59 -16.74 13.91 29.07
N ASP A 60 -15.73 14.55 29.71
CA ASP A 60 -14.88 15.57 29.05
C ASP A 60 -14.17 15.00 27.81
N VAL A 61 -13.56 13.82 27.93
CA VAL A 61 -12.84 13.18 26.83
C VAL A 61 -13.81 12.85 25.69
N VAL A 62 -14.96 12.25 25.98
CA VAL A 62 -15.96 11.94 24.95
C VAL A 62 -16.44 13.21 24.26
N ALA A 63 -16.81 14.26 25.02
CA ALA A 63 -17.29 15.53 24.46
C ALA A 63 -16.28 16.18 23.49
N ARG A 64 -14.98 16.04 23.77
CA ARG A 64 -13.91 16.63 22.94
C ARG A 64 -13.59 15.83 21.68
N PHE A 65 -13.76 14.52 21.69
CA PHE A 65 -13.23 13.64 20.64
C PHE A 65 -14.31 12.86 19.86
N ASP A 66 -15.56 12.80 20.34
CA ASP A 66 -16.63 12.00 19.69
C ASP A 66 -16.87 12.41 18.23
N GLY A 67 -16.83 13.72 17.94
CA GLY A 67 -16.97 14.22 16.56
C GLY A 67 -15.82 13.90 15.61
N ARG A 68 -14.76 13.22 16.08
CA ARG A 68 -13.56 12.89 15.29
C ARG A 68 -13.44 11.40 14.98
N HIS A 69 -14.25 10.54 15.61
CA HIS A 69 -14.14 9.09 15.49
C HIS A 69 -15.53 8.42 15.41
N ARG A 70 -15.66 7.36 14.61
CA ARG A 70 -16.96 6.66 14.43
C ARG A 70 -17.41 5.82 15.64
N ASP A 71 -16.47 5.26 16.40
CA ASP A 71 -16.71 4.34 17.53
C ASP A 71 -15.70 4.62 18.66
N LEU A 72 -15.77 5.81 19.24
CA LEU A 72 -14.79 6.25 20.25
C LEU A 72 -14.91 5.42 21.54
N VAL A 73 -16.13 5.28 22.07
CA VAL A 73 -16.39 4.52 23.31
C VAL A 73 -16.03 3.05 23.15
N GLY A 74 -16.40 2.42 22.02
CA GLY A 74 -16.01 1.04 21.73
C GLY A 74 -14.49 0.87 21.57
N THR A 75 -13.79 1.89 21.06
CA THR A 75 -12.32 1.93 21.02
C THR A 75 -11.73 1.94 22.43
N PHE A 76 -12.24 2.79 23.32
CA PHE A 76 -11.77 2.81 24.71
C PHE A 76 -11.96 1.45 25.38
N GLY A 77 -13.12 0.81 25.19
CA GLY A 77 -13.36 -0.54 25.70
C GLY A 77 -12.42 -1.61 25.13
N ARG A 78 -11.99 -1.50 23.87
CA ARG A 78 -10.97 -2.38 23.26
C ARG A 78 -9.60 -2.17 23.92
N HIS A 79 -9.13 -0.93 23.99
CA HIS A 79 -7.84 -0.61 24.60
C HIS A 79 -7.78 -0.96 26.09
N ALA A 80 -8.88 -0.78 26.82
CA ALA A 80 -8.99 -1.19 28.21
C ALA A 80 -8.81 -2.71 28.38
N ARG A 81 -9.36 -3.52 27.47
CA ARG A 81 -9.19 -4.97 27.47
C ARG A 81 -7.76 -5.40 27.16
N GLU A 82 -7.06 -4.70 26.27
CA GLU A 82 -5.64 -4.95 26.00
C GLU A 82 -4.73 -4.65 27.22
N LEU A 83 -5.21 -3.84 28.16
CA LEU A 83 -4.53 -3.52 29.41
C LEU A 83 -4.97 -4.41 30.58
N ALA A 84 -5.92 -5.33 30.38
CA ALA A 84 -6.51 -6.13 31.46
C ALA A 84 -5.47 -6.97 32.22
N ASP A 85 -4.44 -7.49 31.54
CA ASP A 85 -3.36 -8.27 32.16
C ASP A 85 -2.48 -7.43 33.12
N ARG A 86 -2.65 -6.10 33.14
CA ARG A 86 -1.96 -5.18 34.05
C ARG A 86 -2.82 -4.77 35.25
N LEU A 87 -4.06 -5.26 35.32
CA LEU A 87 -5.00 -5.00 36.40
C LEU A 87 -5.02 -6.18 37.36
N ASP A 88 -5.40 -5.93 38.61
CA ASP A 88 -5.65 -7.00 39.58
C ASP A 88 -6.94 -7.75 39.19
N PRO A 89 -6.88 -9.05 38.84
CA PRO A 89 -8.04 -9.81 38.40
C PRO A 89 -9.10 -9.99 39.50
N GLN A 90 -8.76 -9.77 40.77
CA GLN A 90 -9.70 -9.87 41.89
C GLN A 90 -10.47 -8.56 42.14
N ARG A 91 -10.07 -7.46 41.50
CA ARG A 91 -10.69 -6.16 41.69
C ARG A 91 -11.77 -5.93 40.63
N GLU A 92 -13.03 -5.83 41.06
CA GLU A 92 -14.11 -5.39 40.20
C GLU A 92 -14.01 -3.88 39.92
N LEU A 93 -14.05 -3.51 38.64
CA LEU A 93 -13.99 -2.11 38.18
C LEU A 93 -15.30 -1.74 37.48
N SER A 94 -15.80 -0.54 37.73
CA SER A 94 -16.96 0.01 37.03
C SER A 94 -16.67 0.18 35.53
N GLU A 95 -17.71 0.13 34.70
CA GLU A 95 -17.61 0.35 33.25
C GLU A 95 -16.99 1.71 32.93
N VAL A 96 -17.41 2.77 33.66
CA VAL A 96 -16.85 4.12 33.56
C VAL A 96 -15.33 4.10 33.77
N ARG A 97 -14.85 3.40 34.79
CA ARG A 97 -13.42 3.32 35.08
C ARG A 97 -12.68 2.52 34.01
N MET A 98 -13.26 1.43 33.49
CA MET A 98 -12.69 0.69 32.37
C MET A 98 -12.57 1.54 31.11
N LEU A 99 -13.60 2.31 30.77
CA LEU A 99 -13.57 3.21 29.63
C LEU A 99 -12.56 4.35 29.82
N LEU A 100 -12.49 4.97 31.00
CA LEU A 100 -11.50 6.01 31.31
C LEU A 100 -10.07 5.45 31.25
N LEU A 101 -9.84 4.22 31.72
CA LEU A 101 -8.57 3.52 31.55
C LEU A 101 -8.23 3.39 30.08
N GLY A 102 -9.13 2.84 29.26
CA GLY A 102 -8.93 2.75 27.81
C GLY A 102 -8.62 4.10 27.16
N ALA A 103 -9.40 5.13 27.49
CA ALA A 103 -9.22 6.49 26.99
C ALA A 103 -7.85 7.07 27.35
N THR A 104 -7.39 6.87 28.58
CA THR A 104 -6.10 7.37 29.08
C THR A 104 -4.90 6.82 28.29
N PHE A 105 -5.02 5.59 27.81
CA PHE A 105 -4.00 4.93 26.99
C PHE A 105 -4.35 4.96 25.49
N THR A 106 -5.22 5.87 25.06
CA THR A 106 -5.54 6.09 23.65
C THR A 106 -4.91 7.39 23.18
N SER A 107 -4.21 7.36 22.05
CA SER A 107 -3.75 8.58 21.37
C SER A 107 -4.36 8.70 19.98
N GLU A 108 -4.51 9.94 19.49
CA GLU A 108 -4.77 10.19 18.08
C GLU A 108 -3.47 10.11 17.28
N TYR A 109 -3.57 9.67 16.02
CA TYR A 109 -2.49 9.64 15.06
C TYR A 109 -2.97 10.22 13.72
N ALA A 110 -2.38 11.34 13.30
CA ALA A 110 -2.69 11.96 12.01
C ALA A 110 -2.05 11.18 10.86
N ILE A 111 -2.86 10.46 10.09
CA ILE A 111 -2.40 9.54 9.04
C ILE A 111 -1.83 10.23 7.80
N GLU A 112 -2.20 11.49 7.59
CA GLU A 112 -1.72 12.33 6.49
C GLU A 112 -1.29 13.70 7.04
N GLY A 113 -0.69 13.72 8.24
CA GLY A 113 -0.28 14.96 8.91
C GLY A 113 0.99 15.60 8.34
N ALA A 114 1.86 14.84 7.68
CA ALA A 114 3.11 15.35 7.11
C ALA A 114 3.03 15.55 5.59
N ALA A 115 2.41 14.61 4.87
CA ALA A 115 2.31 14.65 3.41
C ALA A 115 1.23 13.70 2.86
N LEU A 116 0.77 14.00 1.64
CA LEU A 116 -0.13 13.15 0.87
C LEU A 116 0.38 13.05 -0.58
N CYS A 117 0.71 11.85 -1.05
CA CYS A 117 1.37 11.70 -2.34
C CYS A 117 1.13 10.34 -3.02
N ASN A 118 1.86 10.09 -4.10
CA ASN A 118 1.99 8.81 -4.82
C ASN A 118 0.64 8.14 -5.18
N PRO A 119 -0.25 8.85 -5.91
CA PRO A 119 -1.57 8.34 -6.23
C PRO A 119 -1.53 7.22 -7.28
N SER A 120 -2.44 6.27 -7.14
CA SER A 120 -2.79 5.30 -8.18
C SER A 120 -4.30 5.32 -8.38
N ILE A 121 -4.79 5.01 -9.58
CA ILE A 121 -6.21 5.17 -9.94
C ILE A 121 -6.72 3.98 -10.73
N VAL A 122 -7.93 3.53 -10.40
CA VAL A 122 -8.63 2.44 -11.08
C VAL A 122 -10.12 2.75 -11.17
N ALA A 123 -10.82 2.11 -12.12
CA ALA A 123 -12.28 2.14 -12.16
C ALA A 123 -12.87 1.58 -10.87
N HIS A 124 -13.88 2.28 -10.33
CA HIS A 124 -14.63 1.84 -9.16
C HIS A 124 -15.44 0.56 -9.51
N PRO A 125 -15.49 -0.48 -8.65
CA PRO A 125 -16.28 -1.69 -8.91
C PRO A 125 -17.78 -1.38 -9.08
N ASP A 126 -18.27 -0.46 -8.27
CA ASP A 126 -19.64 0.05 -8.32
C ASP A 126 -19.73 1.35 -9.12
N GLN A 127 -20.41 1.29 -10.27
CA GLN A 127 -20.67 2.42 -11.17
C GLN A 127 -22.11 2.97 -11.00
N ALA A 128 -22.88 2.52 -10.02
CA ALA A 128 -24.24 2.98 -9.79
C ALA A 128 -24.32 4.50 -9.59
N GLY A 129 -25.36 5.12 -10.15
CA GLY A 129 -25.54 6.57 -10.09
C GLY A 129 -24.62 7.39 -11.00
N THR A 130 -23.70 6.77 -11.74
CA THR A 130 -22.84 7.46 -12.70
C THR A 130 -23.65 7.83 -13.95
N ARG A 131 -23.57 9.10 -14.38
CA ARG A 131 -24.24 9.58 -15.60
C ARG A 131 -23.69 8.84 -16.83
N ALA A 132 -24.51 8.74 -17.88
CA ALA A 132 -24.10 8.14 -19.14
C ALA A 132 -22.81 8.77 -19.67
N GLY A 133 -21.85 7.93 -20.09
CA GLY A 133 -20.52 8.36 -20.52
C GLY A 133 -19.57 8.77 -19.40
N GLY A 134 -19.99 8.74 -18.13
CA GLY A 134 -19.11 8.94 -16.98
C GLY A 134 -18.49 7.63 -16.47
N LEU A 135 -17.41 7.75 -15.72
CA LEU A 135 -16.73 6.66 -15.02
C LEU A 135 -16.39 7.09 -13.60
N ARG A 136 -16.93 6.37 -12.61
CA ARG A 136 -16.50 6.52 -11.22
C ARG A 136 -15.17 5.83 -11.01
N PHE A 137 -14.28 6.45 -10.26
CA PHE A 137 -12.95 5.91 -9.98
C PHE A 137 -12.66 5.81 -8.47
N ILE A 138 -11.68 4.97 -8.15
CA ILE A 138 -11.00 4.92 -6.86
C ILE A 138 -9.57 5.39 -7.10
N MET A 139 -9.10 6.28 -6.24
CA MET A 139 -7.71 6.70 -6.20
C MET A 139 -7.10 6.33 -4.85
N SER A 140 -6.12 5.42 -4.83
CA SER A 140 -5.32 5.18 -3.63
C SER A 140 -4.31 6.31 -3.45
N VAL A 141 -4.05 6.70 -2.21
CA VAL A 141 -3.10 7.76 -1.85
C VAL A 141 -2.18 7.28 -0.73
N ARG A 142 -0.93 7.72 -0.75
CA ARG A 142 0.01 7.51 0.35
C ARG A 142 -0.12 8.65 1.34
N GLY A 143 -0.69 8.38 2.51
CA GLY A 143 -0.69 9.31 3.65
C GLY A 143 0.58 9.12 4.46
N ILE A 144 1.29 10.20 4.77
CA ILE A 144 2.47 10.19 5.65
C ILE A 144 2.10 10.92 6.94
N GLY A 145 2.13 10.21 8.05
CA GLY A 145 1.89 10.77 9.37
C GLY A 145 3.16 11.05 10.17
N GLU A 146 2.99 11.22 11.48
CA GLU A 146 4.11 11.40 12.41
C GLU A 146 5.11 10.23 12.33
N GLY A 147 6.39 10.55 12.49
CA GLY A 147 7.50 9.58 12.41
C GLY A 147 7.76 9.06 11.00
N HIS A 148 7.27 9.77 9.97
CA HIS A 148 7.34 9.39 8.56
C HIS A 148 6.70 8.04 8.23
N ARG A 149 5.76 7.58 9.06
CA ARG A 149 5.08 6.31 8.83
C ARG A 149 3.98 6.49 7.78
N SER A 150 4.03 5.68 6.74
CA SER A 150 3.09 5.75 5.62
C SER A 150 1.96 4.74 5.72
N SER A 151 0.78 5.14 5.27
CA SER A 151 -0.42 4.30 5.11
C SER A 151 -1.01 4.45 3.71
N ILE A 152 -1.86 3.50 3.31
CA ILE A 152 -2.64 3.62 2.07
C ILE A 152 -4.06 4.04 2.42
N GLY A 153 -4.44 5.23 1.98
CA GLY A 153 -5.82 5.73 2.03
C GLY A 153 -6.47 5.71 0.65
N PHE A 154 -7.77 6.05 0.60
CA PHE A 154 -8.51 6.12 -0.66
C PHE A 154 -9.23 7.47 -0.83
N ARG A 155 -9.43 7.85 -2.08
CA ARG A 155 -10.32 8.92 -2.55
C ARG A 155 -11.20 8.35 -3.66
N THR A 156 -12.36 8.95 -3.86
CA THR A 156 -13.26 8.61 -4.97
C THR A 156 -13.52 9.83 -5.82
N GLY A 157 -14.04 9.62 -7.03
CA GLY A 157 -14.41 10.71 -7.92
C GLY A 157 -15.00 10.18 -9.21
N ILE A 158 -15.25 11.09 -10.16
CA ILE A 158 -15.85 10.79 -11.46
C ILE A 158 -15.03 11.43 -12.57
N VAL A 159 -14.79 10.68 -13.64
CA VAL A 159 -14.43 11.22 -14.96
C VAL A 159 -15.71 11.36 -15.77
N ASP A 160 -16.06 12.56 -16.21
CA ASP A 160 -17.26 12.76 -17.01
C ASP A 160 -17.05 12.43 -18.50
N ALA A 161 -18.12 12.52 -19.29
CA ALA A 161 -18.10 12.22 -20.73
C ALA A 161 -17.20 13.15 -21.56
N SER A 162 -16.69 14.25 -20.99
CA SER A 162 -15.72 15.15 -21.62
C SER A 162 -14.27 14.83 -21.23
N GLY A 163 -14.05 13.77 -20.43
CA GLY A 163 -12.72 13.43 -19.91
C GLY A 163 -12.28 14.25 -18.71
N ARG A 164 -13.14 15.11 -18.15
CA ARG A 164 -12.82 15.89 -16.94
C ARG A 164 -13.00 15.03 -15.70
N ALA A 165 -11.92 14.88 -14.93
CA ALA A 165 -11.93 14.22 -13.64
C ALA A 165 -12.25 15.20 -12.51
N THR A 166 -13.14 14.81 -11.59
CA THR A 166 -13.46 15.52 -10.34
C THR A 166 -13.33 14.56 -9.17
N ILE A 167 -12.68 14.99 -8.08
CA ILE A 167 -12.57 14.21 -6.85
C ILE A 167 -13.71 14.57 -5.90
N ASP A 168 -14.29 13.58 -5.24
CA ASP A 168 -15.36 13.75 -4.26
C ASP A 168 -14.84 14.41 -2.97
N ASP A 169 -15.74 15.04 -2.21
CA ASP A 169 -15.40 15.65 -0.92
C ASP A 169 -14.82 14.64 0.07
N LEU A 170 -13.83 15.10 0.83
CA LEU A 170 -13.13 14.29 1.81
C LEU A 170 -13.98 14.09 3.07
N SER A 171 -14.13 12.82 3.49
CA SER A 171 -14.67 12.53 4.82
C SER A 171 -13.66 12.93 5.89
N PRO A 172 -14.08 13.62 6.97
CA PRO A 172 -13.19 13.98 8.07
C PRO A 172 -12.75 12.75 8.88
N PHE A 173 -13.45 11.62 8.75
CA PHE A 173 -13.14 10.40 9.47
C PHE A 173 -12.08 9.55 8.76
N ALA A 174 -11.39 8.75 9.55
CA ALA A 174 -10.50 7.69 9.10
C ALA A 174 -10.71 6.45 9.97
N THR A 175 -10.73 5.28 9.34
CA THR A 175 -10.93 3.99 9.99
C THR A 175 -9.86 3.01 9.51
N VAL A 176 -9.15 2.41 10.46
CA VAL A 176 -8.17 1.35 10.17
C VAL A 176 -8.88 0.01 10.09
N GLY A 177 -8.54 -0.80 9.10
CA GLY A 177 -9.10 -2.13 8.94
C GLY A 177 -8.56 -3.11 9.99
N ALA A 178 -9.36 -4.11 10.36
CA ALA A 178 -8.95 -5.14 11.29
C ALA A 178 -8.09 -6.19 10.57
N ALA A 179 -6.85 -6.37 11.02
CA ALA A 179 -5.95 -7.38 10.47
C ALA A 179 -6.24 -8.78 11.07
N SER A 180 -6.10 -9.82 10.26
CA SER A 180 -6.25 -11.21 10.67
C SER A 180 -5.29 -12.13 9.91
N ALA A 181 -5.08 -13.33 10.44
CA ALA A 181 -4.36 -14.38 9.73
C ALA A 181 -5.15 -14.83 8.50
N THR A 182 -4.44 -15.22 7.44
CA THR A 182 -5.00 -15.76 6.20
C THR A 182 -4.13 -16.91 5.68
N LEU A 183 -4.53 -17.50 4.55
CA LEU A 183 -3.81 -18.60 3.94
C LEU A 183 -2.43 -18.16 3.44
N LEU A 184 -1.43 -18.96 3.81
CA LEU A 184 -0.05 -18.88 3.38
C LEU A 184 0.13 -19.64 2.06
N ASP A 185 1.19 -19.30 1.32
CA ASP A 185 1.44 -19.82 -0.02
C ASP A 185 2.79 -20.54 -0.09
N ALA A 186 2.78 -21.87 -0.29
CA ALA A 186 3.98 -22.69 -0.31
C ALA A 186 5.02 -22.21 -1.34
N ALA A 187 4.59 -21.67 -2.48
CA ALA A 187 5.50 -21.21 -3.53
C ALA A 187 6.36 -20.02 -3.07
N VAL A 188 5.81 -19.15 -2.20
CA VAL A 188 6.55 -18.02 -1.60
C VAL A 188 7.68 -18.53 -0.70
N PHE A 189 7.40 -19.50 0.17
CA PHE A 189 8.41 -20.09 1.05
C PHE A 189 9.50 -20.80 0.26
N ARG A 190 9.12 -21.64 -0.71
CA ARG A 190 10.09 -22.35 -1.56
C ARG A 190 11.04 -21.38 -2.27
N SER A 191 10.51 -20.29 -2.83
CA SER A 191 11.30 -19.29 -3.56
C SER A 191 12.28 -18.51 -2.66
N GLU A 192 11.85 -18.07 -1.48
CA GLU A 192 12.72 -17.34 -0.54
C GLU A 192 13.77 -18.25 0.12
N LEU A 193 13.35 -19.45 0.55
CA LEU A 193 14.23 -20.38 1.24
C LEU A 193 15.24 -21.04 0.29
N ALA A 194 14.94 -21.15 -1.00
CA ALA A 194 15.91 -21.60 -2.01
C ALA A 194 17.16 -20.69 -2.10
N ARG A 195 17.08 -19.45 -1.62
CA ARG A 195 18.24 -18.53 -1.55
C ARG A 195 19.13 -18.78 -0.32
N LEU A 196 18.66 -19.57 0.65
CA LEU A 196 19.42 -19.93 1.84
C LEU A 196 20.06 -21.31 1.56
N ASP A 197 21.33 -21.27 1.15
CA ASP A 197 22.12 -22.32 0.45
C ASP A 197 22.35 -23.66 1.19
N ASP A 198 21.48 -24.04 2.12
CA ASP A 198 21.53 -25.30 2.90
C ASP A 198 20.16 -25.67 3.54
N ALA A 199 19.10 -24.90 3.30
CA ALA A 199 17.82 -25.07 3.99
C ALA A 199 16.89 -26.12 3.34
N GLY A 200 17.32 -26.78 2.26
CA GLY A 200 16.47 -27.61 1.41
C GLY A 200 15.79 -28.77 2.14
N GLU A 201 16.51 -29.52 2.98
CA GLU A 201 15.95 -30.71 3.64
C GLU A 201 14.93 -30.35 4.73
N ALA A 202 15.23 -29.34 5.56
CA ALA A 202 14.33 -28.87 6.60
C ALA A 202 13.10 -28.16 5.99
N THR A 203 13.30 -27.39 4.92
CA THR A 203 12.21 -26.72 4.19
C THR A 203 11.29 -27.75 3.53
N GLY A 204 11.85 -28.74 2.84
CA GLY A 204 11.08 -29.85 2.26
C GLY A 204 10.29 -30.58 3.34
N TYR A 205 10.91 -30.95 4.46
CA TYR A 205 10.19 -31.61 5.56
C TYR A 205 8.97 -30.83 6.07
N VAL A 206 9.10 -29.50 6.25
CA VAL A 206 7.99 -28.67 6.71
C VAL A 206 6.93 -28.54 5.62
N LEU A 207 7.33 -28.17 4.40
CA LEU A 207 6.41 -27.81 3.32
C LEU A 207 5.79 -29.02 2.60
N ASP A 208 6.44 -30.18 2.55
CA ASP A 208 5.91 -31.38 1.88
C ASP A 208 4.75 -32.01 2.67
N GLY A 209 4.72 -31.75 3.98
CA GLY A 209 3.58 -32.08 4.85
C GLY A 209 2.45 -31.05 4.79
N LEU A 210 2.62 -29.97 4.04
CA LEU A 210 1.65 -28.89 3.86
C LEU A 210 1.18 -28.87 2.40
N GLY A 211 -0.09 -28.57 2.17
CA GLY A 211 -0.60 -28.35 0.81
C GLY A 211 -0.02 -27.08 0.17
N ASP A 212 -0.45 -26.75 -1.05
CA ASP A 212 -0.02 -25.50 -1.71
C ASP A 212 -0.45 -24.24 -0.94
N ARG A 213 -1.58 -24.33 -0.24
CA ARG A 213 -2.13 -23.29 0.63
C ARG A 213 -2.39 -23.88 2.00
N PHE A 214 -1.97 -23.19 3.05
CA PHE A 214 -2.08 -23.67 4.44
C PHE A 214 -2.26 -22.52 5.41
N THR A 215 -2.79 -22.80 6.59
CA THR A 215 -3.01 -21.84 7.67
C THR A 215 -1.76 -21.62 8.52
N ARG A 216 -1.73 -20.53 9.29
CA ARG A 216 -0.65 -20.30 10.25
C ARG A 216 -0.57 -21.39 11.32
N THR A 217 -1.72 -21.91 11.76
CA THR A 217 -1.80 -22.98 12.77
C THR A 217 -1.17 -24.28 12.27
N GLU A 218 -1.48 -24.70 11.03
CA GLU A 218 -0.87 -25.90 10.43
C GLU A 218 0.65 -25.75 10.30
N LEU A 219 1.12 -24.56 9.90
CA LEU A 219 2.56 -24.26 9.85
C LEU A 219 3.22 -24.38 11.23
N ASP A 220 2.63 -23.75 12.24
CA ASP A 220 3.21 -23.73 13.59
C ASP A 220 3.26 -25.14 14.21
N GLN A 221 2.28 -26.01 13.90
CA GLN A 221 2.31 -27.44 14.28
C GLN A 221 3.51 -28.17 13.64
N ARG A 222 3.74 -28.00 12.34
CA ARG A 222 4.89 -28.62 11.64
C ARG A 222 6.23 -28.08 12.13
N LEU A 223 6.30 -26.80 12.49
CA LEU A 223 7.51 -26.21 13.07
C LEU A 223 7.78 -26.77 14.47
N ALA A 224 6.76 -26.98 15.31
CA ALA A 224 6.92 -27.60 16.61
C ALA A 224 7.43 -29.05 16.50
N GLU A 225 6.98 -29.81 15.51
CA GLU A 225 7.53 -31.14 15.21
C GLU A 225 8.99 -31.07 14.75
N LEU A 226 9.37 -30.09 13.92
CA LEU A 226 10.76 -29.91 13.54
C LEU A 226 11.65 -29.55 14.76
N GLU A 227 11.12 -28.78 15.71
CA GLU A 227 11.80 -28.40 16.95
C GLU A 227 12.10 -29.59 17.88
N THR A 228 11.30 -30.67 17.84
CA THR A 228 11.59 -31.89 18.62
C THR A 228 12.69 -32.74 17.99
N HIS A 229 12.96 -32.57 16.68
CA HIS A 229 13.98 -33.33 15.93
C HIS A 229 15.29 -32.55 15.67
N LEU A 230 15.52 -31.45 16.40
CA LEU A 230 16.70 -30.57 16.24
C LEU A 230 18.05 -31.30 16.32
N SER A 231 18.14 -32.39 17.08
CA SER A 231 19.38 -33.16 17.28
C SER A 231 19.91 -33.82 16.00
N THR A 232 19.08 -33.93 14.95
CA THR A 232 19.44 -34.51 13.66
C THR A 232 19.69 -33.46 12.57
N ARG A 233 19.45 -32.16 12.85
CA ARG A 233 19.45 -31.09 11.84
C ARG A 233 20.08 -29.79 12.36
N GLY A 234 21.38 -29.63 12.13
CA GLY A 234 22.21 -28.57 12.72
C GLY A 234 21.76 -27.11 12.47
N ARG A 235 20.98 -26.84 11.40
CA ARG A 235 20.51 -25.47 11.04
C ARG A 235 19.00 -25.25 11.18
N ALA A 236 18.28 -26.20 11.78
CA ALA A 236 16.81 -26.15 11.85
C ALA A 236 16.28 -24.88 12.54
N ARG A 237 16.98 -24.32 13.54
CA ARG A 237 16.57 -23.07 14.21
C ARG A 237 16.57 -21.85 13.26
N GLU A 238 17.59 -21.71 12.41
CA GLU A 238 17.67 -20.63 11.42
C GLU A 238 16.54 -20.76 10.40
N THR A 239 16.29 -21.98 9.92
CA THR A 239 15.18 -22.28 9.00
C THR A 239 13.82 -21.98 9.62
N ILE A 240 13.58 -22.38 10.87
CA ILE A 240 12.34 -22.09 11.61
C ILE A 240 12.15 -20.57 11.73
N SER A 241 13.19 -19.83 12.10
CA SER A 241 13.14 -18.37 12.20
C SER A 241 12.81 -17.72 10.84
N ALA A 242 13.46 -18.17 9.76
CA ALA A 242 13.19 -17.69 8.41
C ALA A 242 11.75 -17.99 7.96
N ILE A 243 11.25 -19.20 8.20
CA ILE A 243 9.87 -19.59 7.89
C ILE A 243 8.87 -18.70 8.66
N ARG A 244 9.08 -18.50 9.97
CA ARG A 244 8.20 -17.64 10.78
C ARG A 244 8.20 -16.19 10.27
N ALA A 245 9.36 -15.68 9.85
CA ALA A 245 9.50 -14.34 9.28
C ALA A 245 8.81 -14.21 7.91
N ILE A 246 8.90 -15.22 7.04
CA ILE A 246 8.17 -15.24 5.77
C ILE A 246 6.67 -15.23 6.03
N ALA A 247 6.20 -16.11 6.91
CA ALA A 247 4.78 -16.26 7.23
C ALA A 247 4.19 -15.01 7.91
N ALA A 248 4.98 -14.22 8.65
CA ALA A 248 4.52 -12.99 9.30
C ALA A 248 4.21 -11.85 8.31
N ARG A 249 4.64 -11.98 7.05
CA ARG A 249 4.42 -10.97 6.00
C ARG A 249 3.13 -11.18 5.22
N THR A 250 2.29 -12.14 5.60
CA THR A 250 1.01 -12.46 4.97
C THR A 250 -0.13 -12.24 5.96
N TYR A 251 -1.12 -11.45 5.59
CA TYR A 251 -2.27 -11.14 6.43
C TYR A 251 -3.49 -10.72 5.59
N ALA A 252 -4.68 -10.79 6.17
CA ALA A 252 -5.89 -10.18 5.62
C ALA A 252 -6.26 -8.94 6.42
N VAL A 253 -6.98 -8.01 5.78
CA VAL A 253 -7.57 -6.83 6.42
C VAL A 253 -9.04 -6.74 6.03
N ARG A 254 -9.91 -6.47 6.99
CA ARG A 254 -11.34 -6.25 6.73
C ARG A 254 -11.84 -4.95 7.35
N PHE A 255 -12.63 -4.22 6.56
CA PHE A 255 -13.37 -3.04 7.01
C PHE A 255 -14.85 -3.41 7.25
N PRO A 256 -15.53 -2.80 8.24
CA PRO A 256 -16.98 -2.92 8.39
C PRO A 256 -17.73 -2.36 7.18
N ASP A 257 -18.88 -2.95 6.83
CA ASP A 257 -19.66 -2.59 5.63
C ASP A 257 -20.12 -1.12 5.61
N ALA A 258 -20.42 -0.56 6.78
CA ALA A 258 -20.90 0.81 6.93
C ALA A 258 -19.82 1.88 6.68
N ILE A 259 -18.53 1.51 6.62
CA ILE A 259 -17.43 2.45 6.47
C ILE A 259 -17.28 2.82 4.99
N PRO A 260 -17.49 4.10 4.59
CA PRO A 260 -17.26 4.56 3.22
C PRO A 260 -15.82 4.34 2.78
N LEU A 261 -15.58 4.09 1.49
CA LEU A 261 -14.24 3.82 0.97
C LEU A 261 -13.23 4.93 1.28
N SER A 262 -13.64 6.21 1.20
CA SER A 262 -12.77 7.36 1.50
C SER A 262 -12.28 7.41 2.96
N GLU A 263 -12.97 6.73 3.88
CA GLU A 263 -12.59 6.61 5.29
C GLU A 263 -11.66 5.42 5.55
N ARG A 264 -11.54 4.47 4.61
CA ARG A 264 -10.74 3.25 4.81
C ARG A 264 -9.25 3.54 4.69
N VAL A 265 -8.49 3.04 5.66
CA VAL A 265 -7.04 3.20 5.73
C VAL A 265 -6.40 1.85 6.02
N LEU A 266 -5.51 1.43 5.11
CA LEU A 266 -4.61 0.32 5.35
C LEU A 266 -3.37 0.86 6.06
N CYS A 267 -3.17 0.42 7.30
CA CYS A 267 -2.01 0.79 8.12
C CYS A 267 -1.04 -0.38 8.23
N PRO A 268 0.24 -0.10 8.52
CA PRO A 268 1.22 -1.13 8.88
C PRO A 268 0.68 -2.13 9.91
N SER A 269 0.62 -3.40 9.52
CA SER A 269 0.11 -4.54 10.30
C SER A 269 1.18 -5.60 10.55
N MET A 270 2.39 -5.44 10.00
CA MET A 270 3.52 -6.35 10.21
C MET A 270 4.88 -5.62 10.21
N ASP A 271 5.90 -6.25 10.79
CA ASP A 271 7.22 -5.61 11.01
C ASP A 271 7.90 -5.11 9.73
N ALA A 272 7.68 -5.80 8.60
CA ALA A 272 8.32 -5.42 7.33
C ALA A 272 7.77 -4.10 6.76
N GLU A 273 6.64 -3.60 7.27
CA GLU A 273 6.03 -2.32 6.90
C GLU A 273 5.96 -1.34 8.09
N ARG A 274 6.66 -1.59 9.20
CA ARG A 274 6.59 -0.74 10.41
C ARG A 274 6.88 0.76 10.15
N ALA A 275 7.68 1.07 9.14
CA ALA A 275 7.99 2.43 8.71
C ALA A 275 7.12 2.91 7.55
N GLY A 276 6.32 2.05 6.93
CA GLY A 276 5.26 2.45 6.03
C GLY A 276 4.93 1.46 4.93
N MET A 277 3.73 1.64 4.38
CA MET A 277 3.28 1.07 3.12
C MET A 277 3.44 2.15 2.03
N GLU A 278 4.23 1.88 1.00
CA GLU A 278 4.60 2.89 -0.01
C GLU A 278 4.20 2.49 -1.43
N ASP A 279 3.81 3.48 -2.22
CA ASP A 279 3.68 3.43 -3.68
C ASP A 279 2.81 2.28 -4.19
N ALA A 280 1.58 2.19 -3.68
CA ALA A 280 0.60 1.20 -4.11
C ALA A 280 0.20 1.43 -5.57
N ARG A 281 0.34 0.40 -6.41
CA ARG A 281 0.02 0.42 -7.85
C ARG A 281 -1.16 -0.48 -8.15
N PHE A 282 -2.37 0.05 -8.04
CA PHE A 282 -3.60 -0.70 -8.27
C PHE A 282 -3.86 -0.93 -9.75
N VAL A 283 -4.24 -2.16 -10.11
CA VAL A 283 -4.74 -2.56 -11.42
C VAL A 283 -6.06 -3.30 -11.25
N ARG A 284 -7.02 -3.03 -12.14
CA ARG A 284 -8.17 -3.92 -12.34
C ARG A 284 -7.71 -5.07 -13.23
N PHE A 285 -7.62 -6.25 -12.64
CA PHE A 285 -7.17 -7.47 -13.31
C PHE A 285 -8.38 -8.29 -13.78
N THR A 286 -8.32 -8.77 -15.02
CA THR A 286 -9.31 -9.68 -15.60
C THR A 286 -8.66 -11.04 -15.81
N ASP A 287 -9.17 -12.06 -15.11
CA ASP A 287 -8.77 -13.45 -15.34
C ASP A 287 -9.37 -13.99 -16.65
N ASP A 288 -8.84 -15.11 -17.15
CA ASP A 288 -9.22 -15.68 -18.45
C ASP A 288 -10.69 -16.15 -18.49
N ASP A 289 -11.31 -16.38 -17.33
CA ASP A 289 -12.73 -16.71 -17.17
C ASP A 289 -13.64 -15.46 -17.08
N GLY A 290 -13.07 -14.26 -17.18
CA GLY A 290 -13.76 -12.99 -17.05
C GLY A 290 -13.95 -12.51 -15.61
N THR A 291 -13.46 -13.27 -14.61
CA THR A 291 -13.50 -12.85 -13.21
C THR A 291 -12.68 -11.57 -13.02
N LEU A 292 -13.27 -10.61 -12.32
CA LEU A 292 -12.64 -9.32 -12.01
C LEU A 292 -12.14 -9.29 -10.57
N ARG A 293 -10.91 -8.82 -10.40
CA ARG A 293 -10.32 -8.49 -9.11
C ARG A 293 -9.39 -7.29 -9.23
N TRP A 294 -9.05 -6.69 -8.10
CA TRP A 294 -8.11 -5.58 -8.03
C TRP A 294 -6.86 -6.06 -7.32
N LEU A 295 -5.74 -5.89 -7.99
CA LEU A 295 -4.42 -6.24 -7.49
C LEU A 295 -3.61 -4.96 -7.33
N ALA A 296 -2.79 -4.87 -6.31
CA ALA A 296 -1.82 -3.80 -6.17
C ALA A 296 -0.50 -4.33 -5.66
N THR A 297 0.58 -3.91 -6.29
CA THR A 297 1.91 -4.06 -5.72
C THR A 297 2.20 -2.86 -4.83
N TYR A 298 2.85 -3.07 -3.69
CA TYR A 298 3.34 -1.97 -2.86
C TYR A 298 4.66 -2.35 -2.20
N THR A 299 5.37 -1.33 -1.71
CA THR A 299 6.60 -1.52 -0.94
C THR A 299 6.27 -1.47 0.54
N ALA A 300 6.43 -2.59 1.23
CA ALA A 300 6.51 -2.63 2.69
C ALA A 300 7.92 -2.17 3.11
N TYR A 301 8.00 -1.07 3.85
CA TYR A 301 9.26 -0.54 4.36
C TYR A 301 9.34 -0.68 5.87
N SER A 302 10.39 -1.37 6.32
CA SER A 302 10.64 -1.58 7.73
C SER A 302 11.40 -0.41 8.37
N GLY A 303 11.99 0.49 7.59
CA GLY A 303 12.92 1.51 8.10
C GLY A 303 14.40 1.18 7.82
N SER A 304 14.67 -0.07 7.40
CA SER A 304 16.01 -0.49 6.96
C SER A 304 15.97 -1.46 5.78
N HIS A 305 14.93 -2.30 5.70
CA HIS A 305 14.70 -3.26 4.62
C HIS A 305 13.37 -3.01 3.92
N ILE A 306 13.32 -3.37 2.63
CA ILE A 306 12.10 -3.34 1.83
C ILE A 306 11.64 -4.77 1.53
N SER A 307 10.32 -4.95 1.42
CA SER A 307 9.68 -6.14 0.87
C SER A 307 8.65 -5.69 -0.15
N GLN A 308 8.59 -6.32 -1.33
CA GLN A 308 7.44 -6.15 -2.22
C GLN A 308 6.27 -7.00 -1.71
N GLN A 309 5.07 -6.46 -1.82
CA GLN A 309 3.84 -7.09 -1.35
C GLN A 309 2.77 -6.98 -2.44
N LEU A 310 1.96 -8.02 -2.55
CA LEU A 310 0.76 -8.08 -3.37
C LEU A 310 -0.44 -7.89 -2.46
N LEU A 311 -1.18 -6.81 -2.70
CA LEU A 311 -2.46 -6.54 -2.09
C LEU A 311 -3.57 -6.94 -3.07
N GLU A 312 -4.49 -7.79 -2.66
CA GLU A 312 -5.59 -8.28 -3.48
C GLU A 312 -6.94 -7.97 -2.84
N THR A 313 -7.92 -7.55 -3.64
CA THR A 313 -9.30 -7.32 -3.22
C THR A 313 -10.29 -7.53 -4.38
N THR A 314 -11.53 -7.87 -4.07
CA THR A 314 -12.64 -7.92 -5.04
C THR A 314 -13.69 -6.83 -4.78
N ASP A 315 -13.59 -6.10 -3.67
CA ASP A 315 -14.65 -5.19 -3.21
C ASP A 315 -14.16 -3.95 -2.44
N PHE A 316 -12.83 -3.79 -2.29
CA PHE A 316 -12.19 -2.76 -1.46
C PHE A 316 -12.62 -2.73 0.01
N ARG A 317 -13.30 -3.78 0.51
CA ARG A 317 -13.66 -3.97 1.92
C ARG A 317 -12.77 -5.01 2.58
N SER A 318 -12.43 -6.05 1.83
CA SER A 318 -11.54 -7.12 2.30
C SER A 318 -10.31 -7.14 1.42
N PHE A 319 -9.14 -7.15 2.04
CA PHE A 319 -7.85 -7.20 1.37
C PHE A 319 -7.04 -8.38 1.89
N THR A 320 -6.23 -8.98 1.02
CA THR A 320 -5.16 -9.90 1.42
C THR A 320 -3.82 -9.31 0.98
N SER A 321 -2.85 -9.25 1.88
CA SER A 321 -1.46 -8.91 1.58
C SER A 321 -0.61 -10.17 1.62
N THR A 322 0.18 -10.42 0.57
CA THR A 322 1.09 -11.56 0.44
C THR A 322 2.42 -11.14 -0.18
N PRO A 323 3.58 -11.65 0.29
CA PRO A 323 4.87 -11.28 -0.25
C PRO A 323 5.00 -11.57 -1.74
N ILE A 324 5.64 -10.67 -2.47
CA ILE A 324 6.10 -10.91 -3.83
C ILE A 324 7.61 -11.14 -3.79
N VAL A 325 8.04 -12.28 -4.34
CA VAL A 325 9.40 -12.79 -4.22
C VAL A 325 10.01 -13.11 -5.58
N GLY A 326 11.32 -13.34 -5.62
CA GLY A 326 12.07 -13.61 -6.84
C GLY A 326 12.86 -12.40 -7.35
N ARG A 327 13.77 -12.62 -8.31
CA ARG A 327 14.75 -11.59 -8.72
C ARG A 327 14.10 -10.39 -9.40
N ALA A 328 13.01 -10.58 -10.13
CA ALA A 328 12.28 -9.48 -10.75
C ALA A 328 11.48 -8.62 -9.76
N ALA A 329 11.28 -9.11 -8.53
CA ALA A 329 10.63 -8.39 -7.43
C ALA A 329 11.63 -7.95 -6.34
N ALA A 330 12.94 -8.05 -6.59
CA ALA A 330 13.98 -7.74 -5.58
C ALA A 330 14.04 -6.27 -5.16
N ASN A 331 13.36 -5.37 -5.87
CA ASN A 331 13.31 -3.94 -5.61
C ASN A 331 11.89 -3.38 -5.72
N LYS A 332 11.77 -2.08 -5.48
CA LYS A 332 10.51 -1.34 -5.65
C LYS A 332 10.12 -1.24 -7.13
N GLY A 333 8.82 -1.08 -7.39
CA GLY A 333 8.31 -0.69 -8.71
C GLY A 333 7.99 -1.87 -9.62
N LEU A 334 7.51 -2.99 -9.06
CA LEU A 334 6.80 -3.98 -9.85
C LEU A 334 5.39 -3.45 -10.17
N ALA A 335 4.86 -3.57 -11.39
CA ALA A 335 3.50 -3.17 -11.72
C ALA A 335 2.84 -4.16 -12.67
N LEU A 336 1.70 -4.73 -12.26
CA LEU A 336 1.04 -5.80 -12.98
C LEU A 336 0.34 -5.30 -14.25
N PHE A 337 0.34 -6.11 -15.30
CA PHE A 337 -0.55 -5.92 -16.45
C PHE A 337 -1.99 -6.28 -16.05
N PRO A 338 -3.02 -5.72 -16.71
CA PRO A 338 -4.42 -5.91 -16.33
C PRO A 338 -5.02 -7.28 -16.75
N ARG A 339 -4.23 -8.14 -17.41
CA ARG A 339 -4.60 -9.51 -17.77
C ARG A 339 -3.35 -10.35 -18.02
N ARG A 340 -3.54 -11.66 -18.17
CA ARG A 340 -2.48 -12.55 -18.65
C ARG A 340 -2.11 -12.22 -20.09
N ILE A 341 -0.83 -12.44 -20.43
CA ILE A 341 -0.29 -12.32 -21.78
C ILE A 341 0.30 -13.68 -22.15
N ARG A 342 -0.25 -14.30 -23.21
CA ARG A 342 0.11 -15.66 -23.64
C ARG A 342 0.05 -16.68 -22.47
N GLY A 343 -1.04 -16.63 -21.71
CA GLY A 343 -1.33 -17.55 -20.59
C GLY A 343 -0.53 -17.32 -19.31
N ARG A 344 0.29 -16.26 -19.24
CA ARG A 344 1.14 -15.96 -18.06
C ARG A 344 0.83 -14.60 -17.48
N PHE A 345 1.01 -14.44 -16.18
CA PHE A 345 1.02 -13.11 -15.56
C PHE A 345 2.21 -12.32 -16.12
N ALA A 346 2.02 -11.02 -16.31
CA ALA A 346 3.05 -10.11 -16.76
C ALA A 346 3.13 -8.90 -15.83
N ALA A 347 4.33 -8.33 -15.67
CA ALA A 347 4.55 -7.13 -14.88
C ALA A 347 5.68 -6.28 -15.47
N MET A 348 5.55 -4.95 -15.37
CA MET A 348 6.71 -4.06 -15.40
C MET A 348 7.55 -4.30 -14.16
N SER A 349 8.87 -4.33 -14.30
CA SER A 349 9.83 -4.47 -13.20
C SER A 349 10.91 -3.41 -13.29
N ARG A 350 11.41 -2.98 -12.12
CA ARG A 350 12.54 -2.07 -11.94
C ARG A 350 13.54 -2.67 -10.95
N ALA A 351 13.80 -3.97 -11.10
CA ALA A 351 14.60 -4.75 -10.15
C ALA A 351 16.06 -4.25 -10.05
N ASP A 352 16.61 -3.74 -11.15
CA ASP A 352 17.99 -3.25 -11.26
C ASP A 352 18.21 -1.82 -10.73
N ARG A 353 17.14 -1.15 -10.28
CA ARG A 353 17.12 0.27 -9.84
C ARG A 353 17.32 1.32 -10.93
N GLU A 354 17.41 0.95 -12.19
CA GLU A 354 17.78 1.88 -13.26
C GLU A 354 16.83 1.81 -14.47
N SER A 355 16.46 0.61 -14.90
CA SER A 355 15.77 0.39 -16.18
C SER A 355 14.38 -0.19 -15.98
N ASN A 356 13.51 -0.01 -16.98
CA ASN A 356 12.25 -0.74 -17.05
C ASN A 356 12.45 -2.08 -17.76
N ALA A 357 11.88 -3.13 -17.18
CA ALA A 357 11.92 -4.49 -17.69
C ALA A 357 10.52 -5.12 -17.67
N ILE A 358 10.34 -6.19 -18.44
CA ILE A 358 9.15 -7.05 -18.41
C ILE A 358 9.48 -8.34 -17.69
N ALA A 359 8.67 -8.69 -16.70
CA ALA A 359 8.71 -9.97 -16.02
C ALA A 359 7.47 -10.79 -16.39
N TYR A 360 7.65 -12.09 -16.51
CA TYR A 360 6.55 -13.06 -16.66
C TYR A 360 6.57 -14.02 -15.49
N SER A 361 5.39 -14.51 -15.13
CA SER A 361 5.24 -15.56 -14.12
C SER A 361 4.01 -16.43 -14.35
N ASP A 362 4.10 -17.68 -13.93
CA ASP A 362 2.97 -18.60 -13.81
C ASP A 362 2.26 -18.47 -12.45
N HIS A 363 2.85 -17.71 -11.51
CA HIS A 363 2.35 -17.54 -10.14
C HIS A 363 2.47 -16.09 -9.66
N LEU A 364 1.36 -15.48 -9.23
CA LEU A 364 1.29 -14.03 -8.90
C LEU A 364 2.31 -13.56 -7.87
N SER A 365 2.74 -14.42 -6.95
CA SER A 365 3.69 -14.06 -5.89
C SER A 365 5.15 -14.37 -6.23
N VAL A 366 5.47 -15.06 -7.33
CA VAL A 366 6.85 -15.52 -7.62
C VAL A 366 7.32 -15.00 -8.97
N TRP A 367 8.30 -14.09 -9.00
CA TRP A 367 8.78 -13.43 -10.21
C TRP A 367 10.29 -13.69 -10.42
N PRO A 368 10.65 -14.77 -11.13
CA PRO A 368 12.02 -15.28 -11.14
C PRO A 368 13.00 -14.42 -11.95
N SER A 369 12.55 -13.81 -13.05
CA SER A 369 13.41 -13.04 -13.96
C SER A 369 12.65 -11.95 -14.71
N ALA A 370 13.37 -10.94 -15.19
CA ALA A 370 12.84 -9.88 -16.04
C ALA A 370 13.78 -9.60 -17.22
N VAL A 371 13.22 -9.12 -18.32
CA VAL A 371 13.93 -8.73 -19.55
C VAL A 371 13.88 -7.21 -19.69
N PRO A 372 15.01 -6.48 -19.70
CA PRO A 372 15.02 -5.03 -19.89
C PRO A 372 14.40 -4.62 -21.23
N VAL A 373 13.54 -3.59 -21.22
CA VAL A 373 12.85 -3.06 -22.41
C VAL A 373 13.11 -1.57 -22.65
N GLN A 374 13.45 -0.81 -21.61
CA GLN A 374 13.76 0.61 -21.72
C GLN A 374 14.91 0.97 -20.78
N ARG A 375 15.94 1.61 -21.33
CA ARG A 375 17.09 2.16 -20.61
C ARG A 375 17.12 3.68 -20.78
N PRO A 376 17.75 4.42 -19.84
CA PRO A 376 18.02 5.83 -20.01
C PRO A 376 18.70 6.15 -21.35
N ALA A 377 18.13 7.08 -22.09
CA ALA A 377 18.64 7.53 -23.39
C ALA A 377 18.57 9.05 -23.56
N GLN A 378 17.88 9.77 -22.68
CA GLN A 378 17.71 11.22 -22.73
C GLN A 378 18.24 11.90 -21.46
N ALA A 379 18.59 13.18 -21.56
CA ALA A 379 19.16 13.93 -20.43
C ALA A 379 18.21 14.00 -19.22
N TRP A 380 16.90 14.07 -19.45
CA TRP A 380 15.91 14.17 -18.39
C TRP A 380 15.67 12.85 -17.62
N GLU A 381 16.17 11.74 -18.13
CA GLU A 381 16.07 10.39 -17.54
C GLU A 381 17.45 9.78 -17.25
N ALA A 382 18.52 10.56 -17.36
CA ALA A 382 19.90 10.09 -17.36
C ALA A 382 20.35 9.37 -16.08
N LEU A 383 19.72 9.63 -14.93
CA LEU A 383 20.08 8.96 -13.67
C LEU A 383 19.41 7.59 -13.54
N GLN A 384 18.11 7.52 -13.83
CA GLN A 384 17.30 6.30 -13.75
C GLN A 384 15.92 6.50 -14.36
N LEU A 385 15.29 5.37 -14.70
CA LEU A 385 13.90 5.22 -15.08
C LEU A 385 13.13 4.33 -14.09
N GLY A 386 11.82 4.45 -14.13
CA GLY A 386 10.91 3.46 -13.57
C GLY A 386 9.51 3.59 -14.16
N ASN A 387 8.70 2.54 -14.08
CA ASN A 387 7.28 2.63 -14.42
C ASN A 387 6.57 3.43 -13.33
N CYS A 388 5.55 4.19 -13.73
CA CYS A 388 4.64 4.82 -12.78
C CYS A 388 3.74 3.75 -12.17
N GLY A 389 3.03 3.01 -13.02
CA GLY A 389 2.04 2.03 -12.59
C GLY A 389 1.74 0.98 -13.66
N PRO A 390 0.59 0.30 -13.54
CA PRO A 390 0.13 -0.71 -14.49
C PRO A 390 0.08 -0.18 -15.93
N PRO A 391 0.54 -0.97 -16.92
CA PRO A 391 0.30 -0.69 -18.34
C PRO A 391 -1.20 -0.61 -18.66
N ILE A 392 -1.55 0.32 -19.56
CA ILE A 392 -2.92 0.54 -20.04
C ILE A 392 -3.06 -0.11 -21.41
N GLU A 393 -4.04 -0.99 -21.57
CA GLU A 393 -4.34 -1.62 -22.86
C GLU A 393 -4.98 -0.61 -23.82
N THR A 394 -4.44 -0.52 -25.04
CA THR A 394 -5.00 0.29 -26.13
C THR A 394 -4.94 -0.49 -27.44
N GLU A 395 -5.67 -0.05 -28.46
CA GLU A 395 -5.59 -0.66 -29.80
C GLU A 395 -4.19 -0.54 -30.44
N ALA A 396 -3.40 0.45 -30.03
CA ALA A 396 -2.04 0.66 -30.53
C ALA A 396 -0.97 -0.17 -29.77
N GLY A 397 -1.33 -0.78 -28.64
CA GLY A 397 -0.41 -1.51 -27.75
C GLY A 397 -0.61 -1.14 -26.28
N TRP A 398 0.35 -1.55 -25.45
CA TRP A 398 0.39 -1.23 -24.03
C TRP A 398 1.01 0.15 -23.80
N LEU A 399 0.18 1.12 -23.42
CA LEU A 399 0.65 2.43 -22.99
C LEU A 399 1.21 2.33 -21.57
N VAL A 400 2.49 2.66 -21.40
CA VAL A 400 3.16 2.64 -20.09
C VAL A 400 3.64 4.03 -19.74
N LEU A 401 3.12 4.59 -18.65
CA LEU A 401 3.66 5.80 -18.06
C LEU A 401 4.92 5.48 -17.27
N THR A 402 5.94 6.31 -17.45
CA THR A 402 7.26 6.13 -16.84
C THR A 402 7.66 7.41 -16.12
N HIS A 403 8.48 7.30 -15.09
CA HIS A 403 9.20 8.43 -14.52
C HIS A 403 10.68 8.34 -14.90
N GLY A 404 11.29 9.48 -15.19
CA GLY A 404 12.72 9.63 -15.43
C GLY A 404 13.30 10.65 -14.46
N VAL A 405 14.54 10.40 -14.03
CA VAL A 405 15.28 11.28 -13.11
C VAL A 405 16.46 11.90 -13.84
N GLY A 406 16.48 13.23 -13.91
CA GLY A 406 17.51 14.00 -14.61
C GLY A 406 18.49 14.72 -13.67
N PRO A 407 19.28 15.67 -14.21
CA PRO A 407 20.11 16.58 -13.44
C PRO A 407 19.34 17.25 -12.29
N MET A 408 20.04 17.56 -11.20
CA MET A 408 19.42 18.09 -9.97
C MET A 408 18.34 17.19 -9.37
N ARG A 409 18.35 15.89 -9.72
CA ARG A 409 17.37 14.89 -9.27
C ARG A 409 15.93 15.30 -9.57
N THR A 410 15.71 15.99 -10.70
CA THR A 410 14.35 16.35 -11.13
C THR A 410 13.61 15.12 -11.66
N TYR A 411 12.47 14.77 -11.06
CA TYR A 411 11.60 13.71 -11.56
C TYR A 411 10.57 14.28 -12.51
N ARG A 412 10.42 13.60 -13.65
CA ARG A 412 9.46 13.95 -14.70
C ARG A 412 8.77 12.68 -15.18
N ILE A 413 7.55 12.81 -15.71
CA ILE A 413 6.79 11.69 -16.27
C ILE A 413 6.93 11.70 -17.79
N GLY A 414 7.19 10.53 -18.38
CA GLY A 414 7.12 10.26 -19.82
C GLY A 414 6.23 9.07 -20.11
N ALA A 415 6.26 8.59 -21.35
CA ALA A 415 5.47 7.44 -21.80
C ALA A 415 6.23 6.62 -22.84
N ILE A 416 5.95 5.31 -22.84
CA ILE A 416 6.34 4.37 -23.90
C ILE A 416 5.13 3.56 -24.34
N LEU A 417 5.23 2.98 -25.53
CA LEU A 417 4.26 2.06 -26.10
C LEU A 417 4.96 0.71 -26.31
N LEU A 418 4.38 -0.36 -25.78
CA LEU A 418 4.87 -1.73 -25.97
C LEU A 418 3.90 -2.51 -26.85
N ASP A 419 4.42 -3.47 -27.62
CA ASP A 419 3.62 -4.33 -28.49
C ASP A 419 2.59 -5.15 -27.68
N LEU A 420 1.35 -5.24 -28.19
CA LEU A 420 0.22 -5.84 -27.48
C LEU A 420 0.42 -7.33 -27.19
N ASP A 421 1.03 -8.05 -28.14
CA ASP A 421 1.24 -9.49 -28.07
C ASP A 421 2.58 -9.85 -27.40
N ASP A 422 3.59 -9.02 -27.62
CA ASP A 422 4.92 -9.17 -27.06
C ASP A 422 5.42 -7.88 -26.39
N PRO A 423 5.03 -7.60 -25.13
CA PRO A 423 5.41 -6.37 -24.44
C PRO A 423 6.92 -6.24 -24.20
N THR A 424 7.74 -7.26 -24.51
CA THR A 424 9.20 -7.11 -24.53
C THR A 424 9.70 -6.21 -25.66
N ARG A 425 8.83 -5.91 -26.64
CA ARG A 425 9.11 -5.03 -27.77
C ARG A 425 8.53 -3.65 -27.53
N MET A 426 9.39 -2.65 -27.34
CA MET A 426 9.00 -1.25 -27.33
C MET A 426 8.79 -0.77 -28.78
N VAL A 427 7.56 -0.31 -29.08
CA VAL A 427 7.15 0.14 -30.42
C VAL A 427 7.02 1.66 -30.52
N GLY A 428 7.02 2.37 -29.39
CA GLY A 428 6.98 3.83 -29.36
C GLY A 428 7.53 4.40 -28.05
N ARG A 429 8.02 5.64 -28.08
CA ARG A 429 8.48 6.36 -26.88
C ARG A 429 8.48 7.87 -27.07
N LEU A 430 8.13 8.59 -26.01
CA LEU A 430 8.33 10.04 -25.99
C LEU A 430 9.83 10.35 -25.81
N ARG A 431 10.34 11.30 -26.59
CA ARG A 431 11.72 11.83 -26.45
C ARG A 431 11.82 12.88 -25.34
N GLU A 432 10.76 13.65 -25.18
CA GLU A 432 10.62 14.69 -24.18
C GLU A 432 9.59 14.26 -23.12
N PRO A 433 9.69 14.79 -21.89
CA PRO A 433 8.72 14.48 -20.84
C PRO A 433 7.28 14.82 -21.25
N LEU A 434 6.33 14.00 -20.80
CA LEU A 434 4.89 14.30 -20.85
C LEU A 434 4.52 15.34 -19.79
N LEU A 435 5.10 15.24 -18.60
CA LEU A 435 4.85 16.15 -17.48
C LEU A 435 6.16 16.44 -16.73
N SER A 436 6.42 17.72 -16.48
CA SER A 436 7.55 18.21 -15.67
C SER A 436 7.04 19.15 -14.58
N PRO A 437 7.73 19.27 -13.42
CA PRO A 437 7.36 20.23 -12.38
C PRO A 437 7.15 21.63 -12.95
N ALA A 438 5.95 22.18 -12.80
CA ALA A 438 5.66 23.59 -13.07
C ALA A 438 6.33 24.50 -12.02
N GLY A 439 6.33 25.81 -12.25
CA GLY A 439 6.97 26.77 -11.34
C GLY A 439 6.48 26.70 -9.90
N ASP A 440 5.22 26.34 -9.69
CA ASP A 440 4.57 26.17 -8.38
C ASP A 440 4.48 24.70 -7.91
N GLU A 441 5.25 23.81 -8.55
CA GLU A 441 5.35 22.37 -8.24
C GLU A 441 6.80 21.95 -7.93
N GLN A 442 7.73 22.91 -7.82
CA GLN A 442 9.15 22.65 -7.53
C GLN A 442 9.43 22.51 -6.04
N ASP A 443 8.58 23.07 -5.18
CA ASP A 443 8.71 23.02 -3.73
C ASP A 443 7.89 21.87 -3.13
N GLY A 444 8.40 21.26 -2.06
CA GLY A 444 7.72 20.18 -1.36
C GLY A 444 8.62 19.47 -0.36
N TYR A 445 8.14 18.34 0.18
CA TYR A 445 8.92 17.45 1.04
C TYR A 445 10.17 16.91 0.31
N VAL A 446 10.04 16.62 -0.99
CA VAL A 446 11.16 16.36 -1.90
C VAL A 446 11.05 17.30 -3.11
N PRO A 447 11.87 18.35 -3.22
CA PRO A 447 11.78 19.33 -4.30
C PRO A 447 11.97 18.72 -5.70
N ASN A 448 11.37 19.36 -6.71
CA ASN A 448 11.46 19.00 -8.13
C ASN A 448 10.97 17.58 -8.46
N VAL A 449 9.98 17.09 -7.72
CA VAL A 449 9.39 15.76 -7.95
C VAL A 449 7.97 15.86 -8.48
N ILE A 450 7.74 15.25 -9.65
CA ILE A 450 6.42 14.76 -10.06
C ILE A 450 6.47 13.24 -10.17
N TYR A 451 5.52 12.56 -9.54
CA TYR A 451 5.49 11.10 -9.47
C TYR A 451 4.07 10.54 -9.54
N SER A 452 3.86 9.39 -10.16
CA SER A 452 2.55 8.73 -10.19
C SER A 452 2.69 7.23 -9.99
N CYS A 453 1.68 6.61 -9.40
CA CYS A 453 1.55 5.16 -9.23
C CYS A 453 0.46 4.54 -10.14
N GLY A 454 -0.13 5.32 -11.04
CA GLY A 454 -1.12 4.82 -11.98
C GLY A 454 -1.91 5.93 -12.67
N ALA A 455 -2.47 5.58 -13.82
CA ALA A 455 -3.39 6.40 -14.58
C ALA A 455 -4.48 5.48 -15.15
N LEU A 456 -5.57 6.08 -15.63
CA LEU A 456 -6.59 5.34 -16.38
C LEU A 456 -6.98 6.12 -17.64
N VAL A 457 -7.58 5.42 -18.58
CA VAL A 457 -8.16 6.01 -19.79
C VAL A 457 -9.67 5.93 -19.69
N HIS A 458 -10.34 7.03 -20.00
CA HIS A 458 -11.78 7.10 -20.17
C HIS A 458 -12.14 8.27 -21.09
N ALA A 459 -13.18 8.13 -21.92
CA ALA A 459 -13.61 9.17 -22.87
C ALA A 459 -12.44 9.76 -23.70
N ASP A 460 -11.65 8.88 -24.33
CA ASP A 460 -10.45 9.21 -25.13
C ASP A 460 -9.45 10.14 -24.41
N THR A 461 -9.46 10.11 -23.08
CA THR A 461 -8.64 10.96 -22.23
C THR A 461 -7.88 10.10 -21.24
N LEU A 462 -6.56 10.25 -21.23
CA LEU A 462 -5.72 9.75 -20.15
C LEU A 462 -5.89 10.66 -18.93
N VAL A 463 -6.34 10.10 -17.81
CA VAL A 463 -6.44 10.78 -16.52
C VAL A 463 -5.26 10.35 -15.65
N LEU A 464 -4.37 11.30 -15.38
CA LEU A 464 -3.12 11.10 -14.66
C LEU A 464 -3.13 11.87 -13.33
N PRO A 465 -3.49 11.24 -12.20
CA PRO A 465 -3.16 11.79 -10.91
C PRO A 465 -1.65 11.68 -10.65
N TYR A 466 -1.05 12.71 -10.08
CA TYR A 466 0.37 12.77 -9.80
C TYR A 466 0.66 13.46 -8.47
N GLY A 467 1.62 12.94 -7.72
CA GLY A 467 2.22 13.58 -6.57
C GLY A 467 3.10 14.75 -6.99
N ILE A 468 3.09 15.80 -6.18
CA ILE A 468 3.86 17.03 -6.32
C ILE A 468 4.74 17.12 -5.08
N GLY A 469 6.05 17.10 -5.28
CA GLY A 469 7.04 17.31 -4.23
C GLY A 469 6.93 16.36 -3.03
N ASP A 470 6.41 15.14 -3.21
CA ASP A 470 6.06 14.21 -2.13
C ASP A 470 5.18 14.82 -1.02
N SER A 471 4.37 15.84 -1.31
CA SER A 471 3.57 16.58 -0.31
C SER A 471 2.10 16.76 -0.67
N ALA A 472 1.80 16.88 -1.97
CA ALA A 472 0.45 17.09 -2.48
C ALA A 472 0.18 16.22 -3.72
N ILE A 473 -1.07 16.20 -4.16
CA ILE A 473 -1.51 15.49 -5.37
C ILE A 473 -2.26 16.46 -6.29
N GLY A 474 -1.94 16.41 -7.58
CA GLY A 474 -2.69 17.06 -8.66
C GLY A 474 -3.26 16.04 -9.65
N ILE A 475 -4.04 16.52 -10.62
CA ILE A 475 -4.52 15.72 -11.76
C ILE A 475 -4.14 16.43 -13.06
N ALA A 476 -3.61 15.68 -14.02
CA ALA A 476 -3.47 16.10 -15.40
C ALA A 476 -4.31 15.21 -16.32
N THR A 477 -4.76 15.78 -17.44
CA THR A 477 -5.44 15.05 -18.51
C THR A 477 -4.67 15.20 -19.83
N VAL A 478 -4.73 14.18 -20.68
CA VAL A 478 -4.08 14.16 -22.00
C VAL A 478 -5.04 13.54 -23.01
N PRO A 479 -5.30 14.15 -24.17
CA PRO A 479 -6.03 13.49 -25.25
C PRO A 479 -5.28 12.23 -25.70
N LEU A 480 -5.90 11.06 -25.56
CA LEU A 480 -5.27 9.78 -25.86
C LEU A 480 -4.84 9.67 -27.34
N PRO A 481 -5.65 10.08 -28.33
CA PRO A 481 -5.24 10.00 -29.73
C PRO A 481 -3.97 10.80 -30.03
N GLU A 482 -3.83 11.99 -29.44
CA GLU A 482 -2.66 12.85 -29.63
C GLU A 482 -1.42 12.25 -28.95
N LEU A 483 -1.58 11.66 -27.76
CA LEU A 483 -0.50 10.96 -27.06
C LEU A 483 0.00 9.76 -27.86
N LEU A 484 -0.92 8.94 -28.39
CA LEU A 484 -0.56 7.77 -29.20
C LEU A 484 0.12 8.17 -30.51
N ALA A 485 -0.35 9.24 -31.17
CA ALA A 485 0.32 9.78 -32.35
C ALA A 485 1.75 10.21 -32.03
N ALA A 486 1.95 10.96 -30.94
CA ALA A 486 3.27 11.44 -30.51
C ALA A 486 4.25 10.33 -30.07
N LEU A 487 3.75 9.12 -29.76
CA LEU A 487 4.57 7.95 -29.42
C LEU A 487 5.08 7.21 -30.65
N CYS A 488 4.40 7.36 -31.79
CA CYS A 488 4.72 6.70 -33.06
C CYS A 488 5.63 7.54 -33.97
N ASP A 489 5.81 8.83 -33.67
CA ASP A 489 6.74 9.77 -34.32
C ASP A 489 8.18 9.64 -33.80
#